data_AF-A0AAN6MI35-F1
#
_entry.id   AF-A0AAN6MI35-F1
#
_cell.length_a   1.000
_cell.length_b   1.000
_cell.length_c   1.000
_cell.angle_alpha   90.00
_cell.angle_beta   90.00
_cell.angle_gamma   90.00
#
_symmetry.space_group_name_H-M   'P 1'
#
loop_
_entity.id
_entity.type
_entity.pdbx_description
1 polymer ?
#
loop_
_entity_poly.entity_id
_entity_poly.type
_entity_poly.pdbx_seq_one_letter_code
_entity_poly.pdbx_strand_id
1 'polypeptide(L)'
;MFLPTLVRRLAQASRPEFTMSAGGRPGSKLRTVWPPDFTTMTPQQQLRWEKKYKRRLGVANAQPRLDKAIRLIQLATVAVAVWYCGFVMEWSANDPARDRLFTVFGIFTEEERRKYERKDGPV
;
A
#
# COMPACT_ATOMS: atom_id res chain seq x y z
N MET A 1 11.39 -32.10 0.30
CA MET A 1 10.89 -32.12 1.69
C MET A 1 10.39 -30.73 2.15
N PHE A 2 9.35 -30.16 1.51
CA PHE A 2 8.79 -28.83 1.89
C PHE A 2 7.26 -28.85 2.14
N LEU A 3 6.62 -30.01 2.03
CA LEU A 3 5.19 -30.19 2.18
C LEU A 3 4.64 -30.06 3.62
N PRO A 4 5.32 -30.53 4.70
CA PRO A 4 4.70 -30.55 6.02
C PRO A 4 4.50 -29.14 6.60
N THR A 5 5.32 -28.17 6.20
CA THR A 5 5.20 -26.78 6.64
C THR A 5 4.08 -26.05 5.91
N LEU A 6 3.81 -26.38 4.65
CA LEU A 6 2.69 -25.83 3.88
C LEU A 6 1.35 -26.31 4.43
N VAL A 7 1.21 -27.61 4.70
CA VAL A 7 -0.01 -28.18 5.30
C VAL A 7 -0.30 -27.55 6.67
N ARG A 8 0.73 -27.41 7.52
CA ARG A 8 0.59 -26.77 8.83
C ARG A 8 0.20 -25.29 8.74
N ARG A 9 0.61 -24.57 7.69
CA ARG A 9 0.25 -23.16 7.46
C ARG A 9 -1.14 -22.99 6.87
N LEU A 10 -1.54 -23.85 5.94
CA LEU A 10 -2.89 -23.88 5.38
C LEU A 10 -3.92 -24.21 6.48
N ALA A 11 -3.60 -25.14 7.37
CA ALA A 11 -4.44 -25.47 8.53
C ALA A 11 -4.53 -24.33 9.58
N GLN A 12 -3.68 -23.31 9.52
CA GLN A 12 -3.72 -22.15 10.43
C GLN A 12 -4.48 -20.94 9.86
N ALA A 13 -4.93 -20.98 8.60
CA ALA A 13 -5.50 -19.84 7.88
C ALA A 13 -6.90 -19.40 8.33
N SER A 14 -7.48 -19.99 9.38
CA SER A 14 -8.83 -19.67 9.87
C SER A 14 -8.93 -19.38 11.36
N ARG A 15 -7.83 -19.03 12.05
CA ARG A 15 -7.98 -18.53 13.43
C ARG A 15 -8.82 -17.26 13.39
N PRO A 16 -10.02 -17.24 14.01
CA PRO A 16 -10.84 -16.04 14.02
C PRO A 16 -10.02 -14.92 14.66
N GLU A 17 -10.04 -13.77 14.01
CA GLU A 17 -9.72 -12.46 14.59
C GLU A 17 -10.07 -12.48 16.07
N PHE A 18 -9.06 -12.32 16.92
CA PHE A 18 -9.27 -12.13 18.35
C PHE A 18 -10.02 -10.80 18.47
N THR A 19 -11.34 -10.88 18.47
CA THR A 19 -12.23 -9.76 18.72
C THR A 19 -11.73 -9.09 19.99
N MET A 20 -11.20 -7.88 19.84
CA MET A 20 -10.92 -6.99 20.95
C MET A 20 -12.26 -6.75 21.63
N SER A 21 -12.54 -7.56 22.65
CA SER A 21 -13.63 -7.31 23.57
C SER A 21 -13.35 -5.98 24.24
N ALA A 22 -14.17 -4.98 23.90
CA ALA A 22 -14.35 -3.77 24.65
C ALA A 22 -14.96 -4.17 26.01
N GLY A 23 -14.09 -4.53 26.96
CA GLY A 23 -14.46 -4.95 28.30
C GLY A 23 -13.24 -4.89 29.21
N GLY A 24 -13.24 -3.92 30.13
CA GLY A 24 -12.08 -3.45 30.88
C GLY A 24 -11.28 -4.53 31.61
N ARG A 25 -9.96 -4.38 31.56
CA ARG A 25 -9.02 -4.94 32.54
C ARG A 25 -8.40 -3.78 33.31
N PRO A 26 -8.55 -3.70 34.65
CA PRO A 26 -7.80 -2.74 35.44
C PRO A 26 -6.36 -3.22 35.56
N GLY A 27 -5.39 -2.39 35.16
CA GLY A 27 -3.97 -2.56 35.50
C GLY A 27 -3.03 -3.09 34.40
N SER A 28 -3.20 -2.71 33.14
CA SER A 28 -2.09 -2.88 32.17
C SER A 28 -1.04 -1.80 32.43
N LYS A 29 0.04 -2.18 33.14
CA LYS A 29 1.30 -1.44 33.17
C LYS A 29 1.61 -1.01 31.73
N LEU A 30 1.81 0.29 31.53
CA LEU A 30 2.20 0.87 30.25
C LEU A 30 3.27 -0.04 29.63
N ARG A 31 3.04 -0.49 28.38
CA ARG A 31 3.99 -1.34 27.66
C ARG A 31 5.39 -0.81 27.91
N THR A 32 6.30 -1.65 28.41
CA THR A 32 7.70 -1.29 28.61
C THR A 32 8.16 -0.46 27.42
N VAL A 33 8.51 0.81 27.67
CA VAL A 33 8.91 1.75 26.63
C VAL A 33 10.06 1.11 25.88
N TRP A 34 9.83 0.86 24.60
CA TRP A 34 10.86 0.46 23.66
C TRP A 34 11.40 1.78 23.08
N PRO A 35 12.70 2.06 23.07
CA PRO A 35 13.84 1.18 23.28
C PRO A 35 14.32 1.12 24.75
N PRO A 36 14.93 -0.01 25.18
CA PRO A 36 15.69 -0.01 26.42
C PRO A 36 16.88 0.95 26.30
N ASP A 37 17.20 1.69 27.36
CA ASP A 37 18.35 2.60 27.38
C ASP A 37 19.66 1.83 27.18
N PHE A 38 20.29 1.98 26.02
CA PHE A 38 21.51 1.25 25.65
C PHE A 38 22.76 1.77 26.38
N THR A 39 22.68 2.95 26.99
CA THR A 39 23.79 3.62 27.67
C THR A 39 24.16 2.99 29.02
N THR A 40 23.23 2.26 29.64
CA THR A 40 23.43 1.63 30.96
C THR A 40 23.72 0.12 30.87
N MET A 41 23.68 -0.45 29.66
CA MET A 41 23.82 -1.88 29.44
C MET A 41 25.25 -2.31 29.13
N THR A 42 25.60 -3.52 29.54
CA THR A 42 26.87 -4.15 29.14
C THR A 42 26.91 -4.39 27.63
N PRO A 43 28.09 -4.33 26.97
CA PRO A 43 28.20 -4.50 25.52
C PRO A 43 27.67 -5.85 25.03
N GLN A 44 27.76 -6.91 25.86
CA GLN A 44 27.19 -8.22 25.53
C GLN A 44 25.65 -8.21 25.50
N GLN A 45 25.01 -7.47 26.42
CA GLN A 45 23.56 -7.32 26.44
C GLN A 45 23.08 -6.51 25.24
N GLN A 46 23.79 -5.43 24.87
CA GLN A 46 23.52 -4.63 23.69
C GLN A 46 23.50 -5.50 22.41
N LEU A 47 24.53 -6.33 22.20
CA LEU A 47 24.58 -7.24 21.04
C LEU A 47 23.42 -8.25 20.99
N ARG A 48 22.95 -8.74 22.14
CA ARG A 48 21.78 -9.62 22.20
C ARG A 48 20.51 -8.91 21.77
N TRP A 49 20.35 -7.65 22.20
CA TRP A 49 19.21 -6.81 21.81
C TRP A 49 19.25 -6.44 20.33
N GLU A 50 20.41 -6.07 19.79
CA GLU A 50 20.58 -5.83 18.36
C GLU A 50 20.22 -7.05 17.52
N LYS A 51 20.69 -8.24 17.90
CA LYS A 51 20.31 -9.50 17.24
C LYS A 51 18.81 -9.74 17.32
N LYS A 52 18.18 -9.53 18.48
CA LYS A 52 16.72 -9.67 18.66
C LYS A 52 15.95 -8.67 17.81
N TYR A 53 16.41 -7.43 17.73
CA TYR A 53 15.80 -6.37 16.93
C TYR A 53 15.87 -6.68 15.44
N LYS A 54 17.05 -7.05 14.92
CA LYS A 54 17.24 -7.46 13.51
C LYS A 54 16.34 -8.65 13.14
N ARG A 55 16.18 -9.62 14.05
CA ARG A 55 15.25 -10.74 13.86
C ARG A 55 13.79 -10.29 13.77
N ARG A 56 13.35 -9.40 14.67
CA ARG A 56 11.98 -8.87 14.68
C ARG A 56 11.69 -8.05 13.42
N LEU A 57 12.64 -7.22 12.98
CA LEU A 57 12.57 -6.51 11.71
C LEU A 57 12.48 -7.47 10.53
N GLY A 58 13.30 -8.52 10.52
CA GLY A 58 13.25 -9.55 9.49
C GLY A 58 11.88 -10.22 9.41
N VAL A 59 11.25 -10.52 10.54
CA VAL A 59 9.89 -11.11 10.58
C VAL A 59 8.81 -10.10 10.19
N ALA A 60 8.90 -8.84 10.66
CA ALA A 60 7.95 -7.80 10.30
C ALA A 60 8.02 -7.44 8.81
N ASN A 61 9.23 -7.45 8.24
CA ASN A 61 9.48 -7.17 6.83
C ASN A 61 9.39 -8.42 5.93
N ALA A 62 9.30 -9.63 6.50
CA ALA A 62 9.02 -10.88 5.78
C ALA A 62 7.54 -10.95 5.35
N GLN A 63 7.07 -9.88 4.72
CA GLN A 63 5.80 -9.88 4.03
C GLN A 63 5.84 -10.87 2.85
N PRO A 64 4.70 -11.47 2.49
CA PRO A 64 4.59 -12.35 1.32
C PRO A 64 5.14 -11.62 0.09
N ARG A 65 6.28 -12.09 -0.42
CA ARG A 65 7.04 -11.41 -1.47
C ARG A 65 6.23 -11.31 -2.77
N LEU A 66 5.32 -12.26 -3.00
CA LEU A 66 4.42 -12.27 -4.15
C LEU A 66 3.39 -11.15 -4.10
N ASP A 67 2.81 -10.85 -2.94
CA ASP A 67 1.83 -9.76 -2.83
C ASP A 67 2.44 -8.40 -3.16
N LYS A 68 3.68 -8.16 -2.73
CA LYS A 68 4.44 -6.96 -3.10
C LYS A 68 4.69 -6.89 -4.60
N ALA A 69 5.06 -8.01 -5.22
CA ALA A 69 5.29 -8.09 -6.66
C ALA A 69 4.01 -7.85 -7.45
N ILE A 70 2.89 -8.45 -7.05
CA ILE A 70 1.59 -8.27 -7.70
C ILE A 70 1.15 -6.81 -7.62
N ARG A 71 1.31 -6.15 -6.46
CA ARG A 71 0.99 -4.72 -6.32
C ARG A 71 1.87 -3.83 -7.21
N LEU A 72 3.15 -4.15 -7.35
CA LEU A 72 4.04 -3.44 -8.28
C LEU A 72 3.65 -3.67 -9.74
N ILE A 73 3.30 -4.89 -10.11
CA ILE A 73 2.81 -5.22 -11.44
C ILE A 73 1.51 -4.48 -11.72
N GLN A 74 0.55 -4.49 -10.79
CA GLN A 74 -0.71 -3.78 -10.93
C GLN A 74 -0.47 -2.28 -11.17
N LEU A 75 0.44 -1.67 -10.39
CA LEU A 75 0.79 -0.26 -10.56
C LEU A 75 1.50 -0.01 -11.89
N ALA A 76 2.42 -0.88 -12.30
CA ALA A 76 3.09 -0.80 -13.59
C ALA A 76 2.11 -0.93 -14.76
N THR A 77 1.13 -1.85 -14.68
CA THR A 77 0.10 -2.02 -15.70
C THR A 77 -0.76 -0.78 -15.84
N VAL A 78 -1.18 -0.15 -14.73
CA VAL A 78 -1.93 1.11 -14.76
C VAL A 78 -1.07 2.24 -15.36
N ALA A 79 0.20 2.35 -14.96
CA ALA A 79 1.11 3.37 -15.49
C ALA A 79 1.34 3.22 -17.00
N VAL A 80 1.53 1.99 -17.48
CA VAL A 80 1.68 1.69 -18.91
C VAL A 80 0.39 2.00 -19.68
N ALA A 81 -0.79 1.67 -19.11
CA ALA A 81 -2.06 2.00 -19.75
C ALA A 81 -2.26 3.51 -19.91
N VAL A 82 -1.97 4.29 -18.86
CA VAL A 82 -2.04 5.76 -18.91
C VAL A 82 -1.04 6.32 -19.92
N TRP A 83 0.20 5.83 -19.92
CA TRP A 83 1.21 6.23 -20.89
C TRP A 83 0.78 5.93 -22.33
N TYR A 84 0.26 4.73 -22.58
CA TYR A 84 -0.23 4.35 -23.91
C TYR A 84 -1.38 5.26 -24.36
N CYS A 85 -2.39 5.47 -23.50
CA CYS A 85 -3.52 6.34 -23.81
C CYS A 85 -3.10 7.81 -24.01
N GLY A 86 -2.06 8.29 -23.33
CA GLY A 86 -1.63 9.68 -23.42
C GLY A 86 -0.63 9.98 -24.56
N PHE A 87 0.27 9.05 -24.86
CA PHE A 87 1.40 9.29 -25.75
C PHE A 87 1.39 8.50 -27.05
N VAL A 88 0.78 7.32 -27.08
CA VAL A 88 0.86 6.41 -28.24
C VAL A 88 -0.47 6.29 -28.97
N MET A 89 -1.58 6.37 -28.25
CA MET A 89 -2.91 6.32 -28.83
C MET A 89 -3.25 7.67 -29.46
N GLU A 90 -3.23 7.73 -30.80
CA GLU A 90 -3.75 8.86 -31.57
C GLU A 90 -5.28 8.86 -31.41
N TRP A 91 -5.81 9.76 -30.59
CA TRP A 91 -7.27 9.91 -30.42
C TRP A 91 -7.83 10.73 -31.57
N SER A 92 -8.90 10.26 -32.22
CA SER A 92 -9.63 11.10 -33.17
C SER A 92 -10.27 12.26 -32.41
N ALA A 93 -10.35 13.44 -33.05
CA ALA A 93 -10.82 14.67 -32.41
C ALA A 93 -12.28 14.60 -31.90
N ASN A 94 -13.05 13.59 -32.31
CA ASN A 94 -14.46 13.40 -31.96
C ASN A 94 -14.74 12.06 -31.24
N ASP A 95 -13.74 11.45 -30.60
CA ASP A 95 -13.92 10.17 -29.92
C ASP A 95 -14.63 10.33 -28.56
N PRO A 96 -15.87 9.83 -28.40
CA PRO A 96 -16.63 9.97 -27.15
C PRO A 96 -16.01 9.18 -25.98
N ALA A 97 -15.12 8.23 -26.29
CA ALA A 97 -14.36 7.49 -25.28
C ALA A 97 -13.30 8.38 -24.61
N ARG A 98 -12.75 9.36 -25.33
CA ARG A 98 -11.76 10.31 -24.82
C ARG A 98 -12.40 11.17 -23.73
N ASP A 99 -13.54 11.75 -24.06
CA ASP A 99 -14.26 12.67 -23.19
C ASP A 99 -14.75 11.96 -21.93
N ARG A 100 -15.25 10.73 -22.04
CA ARG A 100 -15.63 9.92 -20.89
C ARG A 100 -14.44 9.61 -19.98
N LEU A 101 -13.28 9.30 -20.56
CA LEU A 101 -12.07 9.00 -19.80
C LEU A 101 -11.61 10.23 -19.01
N PHE A 102 -11.46 11.39 -19.67
CA PHE A 102 -11.06 12.63 -18.99
C PHE A 102 -12.13 13.17 -18.01
N THR A 103 -13.41 12.87 -18.23
CA THR A 103 -14.49 13.18 -17.27
C THR A 103 -14.37 12.35 -16.00
N VAL A 104 -14.10 11.04 -16.12
CA VAL A 104 -13.90 10.15 -14.96
C VAL A 104 -12.64 10.53 -14.19
N PHE A 105 -11.58 10.97 -14.88
CA PHE A 105 -10.35 11.44 -14.27
C PHE A 105 -10.38 12.93 -13.86
N GLY A 106 -11.46 13.66 -14.14
CA GLY A 106 -11.67 15.05 -13.74
C GLY A 106 -10.68 16.06 -14.34
N ILE A 107 -10.00 15.72 -15.44
CA ILE A 107 -8.88 16.52 -15.96
C ILE A 107 -9.38 17.61 -16.93
N PHE A 108 -10.45 17.36 -17.69
CA PHE A 108 -11.12 18.35 -18.53
C PHE A 108 -12.59 17.98 -18.71
N THR A 109 -13.51 18.89 -18.34
CA THR A 109 -14.90 18.79 -18.80
C THR A 109 -15.05 19.60 -20.09
N GLU A 110 -15.68 19.01 -21.11
CA GLU A 110 -16.02 19.70 -22.37
C GLU A 110 -16.85 20.98 -22.10
N GLU A 111 -17.62 20.99 -21.00
CA GLU A 111 -18.35 22.16 -20.51
C GLU A 111 -17.45 23.28 -20.00
N GLU A 112 -16.34 22.98 -19.34
CA GLU A 112 -15.38 24.01 -18.91
C GLU A 112 -14.65 24.60 -20.12
N ARG A 113 -14.28 23.78 -21.11
CA ARG A 113 -13.68 24.27 -22.36
C ARG A 113 -14.61 25.25 -23.10
N ARG A 114 -15.90 24.90 -23.23
CA ARG A 114 -16.94 25.79 -23.81
C ARG A 114 -17.21 27.04 -22.97
N LYS A 115 -17.01 26.99 -21.66
CA LYS A 115 -17.12 28.18 -20.77
C LYS A 115 -15.97 29.16 -21.00
N TYR A 116 -14.76 28.69 -21.24
CA TYR A 116 -13.63 29.55 -21.59
C TYR A 116 -13.79 30.16 -22.99
N GLU A 117 -14.19 29.38 -24.00
CA GLU A 117 -14.45 29.89 -25.37
C GLU A 117 -15.51 31.00 -25.42
N ARG A 118 -16.57 30.93 -24.61
CA ARG A 118 -17.58 32.00 -24.53
C ARG A 118 -17.11 33.24 -23.78
N LYS A 119 -16.10 33.11 -22.90
CA LYS A 119 -15.59 34.23 -22.11
C LYS A 119 -14.62 35.11 -22.91
N ASP A 120 -13.99 34.54 -23.93
CA ASP A 120 -12.98 35.20 -24.77
C ASP A 120 -13.53 35.63 -26.16
N GLY A 121 -14.80 35.36 -26.45
CA GLY A 121 -15.47 35.85 -27.66
C GLY A 121 -15.81 37.34 -27.57
N PRO A 122 -15.74 38.12 -28.67
CA PRO A 122 -16.01 39.55 -28.64
C PRO A 122 -17.44 39.81 -28.15
N VAL A 123 -17.55 40.69 -27.15
CA VAL A 123 -18.80 41.23 -26.60
C VAL A 123 -19.67 41.92 -27.65
#